data_AF-A0ABD5UGA8-F1
#
_entry.id   AF-A0ABD5UGA8-F1
#
_cell.length_a   1.000
_cell.length_b   1.000
_cell.length_c   1.000
_cell.angle_alpha   90.00
_cell.angle_beta   90.00
_cell.angle_gamma   90.00
#
_symmetry.space_group_name_H-M   'P 1'
#
loop_
_entity.id
_entity.type
_entity.pdbx_description
1 polymer ?
#
loop_
_entity_poly.entity_id
_entity_poly.type
_entity_poly.pdbx_seq_one_letter_code
_entity_poly.pdbx_strand_id
1 'polypeptide(L)'
;MSTDRFEVVANDLRQQSGVIECVAWSDSVSVRYSGVLCDLRRRARTHDLVPVTIDGVLYAEPVPVENADDEIVPDDDPAPTAVVAEADGVQSAHMMEDNGRPRLLVTTTGVKSAIDFMELNGPYGWILTEAKEAQIRFAPPKDGVSFLLSRDTSQLQRLDQK
;
A
#
# COMPACT_ATOMS: atom_id res chain seq x y z
N MET A 1 -9.49 -6.95 27.81
CA MET A 1 -8.13 -6.71 27.30
C MET A 1 -8.21 -5.56 26.32
N SER A 2 -7.33 -4.56 26.48
CA SER A 2 -7.46 -3.17 26.02
C SER A 2 -7.85 -3.00 24.54
N THR A 3 -9.15 -2.82 24.28
CA THR A 3 -9.65 -2.20 23.05
C THR A 3 -9.21 -0.75 22.94
N ASP A 4 -8.84 -0.10 24.05
CA ASP A 4 -8.42 1.30 24.09
C ASP A 4 -7.30 1.62 23.08
N ARG A 5 -6.28 0.76 22.93
CA ARG A 5 -5.19 1.03 21.99
C ARG A 5 -5.73 1.15 20.56
N PHE A 6 -6.42 0.12 20.05
CA PHE A 6 -6.89 0.12 18.66
C PHE A 6 -8.03 1.11 18.42
N GLU A 7 -8.83 1.41 19.44
CA GLU A 7 -9.80 2.50 19.39
C GLU A 7 -9.14 3.87 19.26
N VAL A 8 -8.05 4.12 19.99
CA VAL A 8 -7.25 5.35 19.83
C VAL A 8 -6.67 5.43 18.41
N VAL A 9 -6.11 4.33 17.88
CA VAL A 9 -5.62 4.30 16.50
C VAL A 9 -6.75 4.56 15.50
N ALA A 10 -7.90 3.90 15.65
CA ALA A 10 -9.03 4.07 14.75
C ALA A 10 -9.56 5.51 14.77
N ASN A 11 -9.66 6.13 15.95
CA ASN A 11 -10.07 7.53 16.09
C ASN A 11 -9.10 8.47 15.38
N ASP A 12 -7.81 8.19 15.45
CA ASP A 12 -6.77 8.95 14.80
C ASP A 12 -6.79 8.80 13.27
N LEU A 13 -6.96 7.58 12.77
CA LEU A 13 -7.06 7.32 11.33
C LEU A 13 -8.32 7.97 10.73
N ARG A 14 -9.46 7.98 11.44
CA ARG A 14 -10.69 8.66 10.99
C ARG A 14 -10.52 10.15 10.71
N GLN A 15 -9.48 10.80 11.24
CA GLN A 15 -9.23 12.22 10.97
C GLN A 15 -8.63 12.46 9.58
N GLN A 16 -8.25 11.41 8.85
CA GLN A 16 -7.76 11.55 7.49
C GLN A 16 -8.89 11.75 6.49
N SER A 17 -8.71 12.71 5.58
CA SER A 17 -9.72 13.09 4.58
C SER A 17 -10.18 11.95 3.67
N GLY A 18 -9.33 10.97 3.39
CA GLY A 18 -9.67 9.82 2.55
C GLY A 18 -10.33 8.64 3.29
N VAL A 19 -10.42 8.67 4.62
CA VAL A 19 -11.05 7.57 5.38
C VAL A 19 -12.56 7.70 5.33
N ILE A 20 -13.22 6.68 4.78
CA ILE A 20 -14.68 6.59 4.69
C ILE A 20 -15.22 5.92 5.95
N GLU A 21 -14.66 4.76 6.30
CA GLU A 21 -15.04 4.00 7.50
C GLU A 21 -13.78 3.47 8.19
N CYS A 22 -13.84 3.36 9.51
CA CYS A 22 -12.74 2.80 10.29
C CYS A 22 -13.32 2.11 11.52
N VAL A 23 -12.94 0.86 11.74
CA VAL A 23 -13.44 -0.01 12.81
C VAL A 23 -12.25 -0.61 13.56
N ALA A 24 -12.24 -0.47 14.88
CA ALA A 24 -11.25 -1.11 15.74
C ALA A 24 -11.71 -2.53 16.09
N TRP A 25 -10.75 -3.44 16.13
CA TRP A 25 -10.90 -4.82 16.59
C TRP A 25 -10.01 -5.07 17.79
N SER A 26 -10.07 -6.27 18.37
CA SER A 26 -9.23 -6.64 19.51
C SER A 26 -7.73 -6.70 19.20
N ASP A 27 -7.36 -6.86 17.93
CA ASP A 27 -5.97 -7.09 17.48
C ASP A 27 -5.56 -6.25 16.25
N SER A 28 -6.47 -5.43 15.72
CA SER A 28 -6.31 -4.79 14.42
C SER A 28 -7.28 -3.64 14.21
N VAL A 29 -7.11 -2.93 13.10
CA VAL A 29 -8.03 -1.88 12.63
C VAL A 29 -8.38 -2.15 11.17
N SER A 30 -9.67 -2.12 10.85
CA SER A 30 -10.17 -2.17 9.47
C SER A 30 -10.52 -0.76 9.00
N VAL A 31 -10.05 -0.37 7.82
CA VAL A 31 -10.26 0.95 7.24
C VAL A 31 -10.79 0.80 5.82
N ARG A 32 -11.93 1.44 5.51
CA ARG A 32 -12.39 1.69 4.15
C ARG A 32 -11.93 3.09 3.73
N TYR A 33 -11.19 3.19 2.65
CA TYR A 33 -10.44 4.39 2.29
C TYR A 33 -10.53 4.69 0.79
N SER A 34 -10.66 5.96 0.42
CA SER A 34 -10.66 6.49 -0.96
C SER A 34 -9.73 7.72 -1.01
N GLY A 35 -8.46 7.50 -1.29
CA GLY A 35 -7.43 8.53 -1.27
C GLY A 35 -6.03 7.98 -1.48
N VAL A 36 -5.00 8.74 -1.09
CA VAL A 36 -3.60 8.32 -1.26
C VAL A 36 -3.17 7.33 -0.17
N LEU A 37 -2.97 6.06 -0.55
CA LEU A 37 -2.61 4.98 0.37
C LEU A 37 -1.39 5.29 1.24
N CYS A 38 -0.43 6.06 0.74
CA CYS A 38 0.78 6.41 1.47
C CYS A 38 0.49 7.16 2.77
N ASP A 39 -0.52 8.01 2.80
CA ASP A 39 -0.82 8.89 3.93
C ASP A 39 -1.50 8.09 5.03
N LEU A 40 -2.41 7.19 4.64
CA LEU A 40 -3.00 6.22 5.54
C LEU A 40 -1.93 5.31 6.15
N ARG A 41 -1.02 4.80 5.33
CA ARG A 41 0.08 3.95 5.81
C ARG A 41 1.03 4.69 6.72
N ARG A 42 1.40 5.93 6.39
CA ARG A 42 2.28 6.76 7.22
C ARG A 42 1.67 6.97 8.60
N ARG A 43 0.36 7.24 8.67
CA ARG A 43 -0.35 7.41 9.94
C ARG A 43 -0.54 6.10 10.69
N ALA A 44 -0.87 5.00 10.02
CA ALA A 44 -0.95 3.69 10.67
C ALA A 44 0.39 3.29 11.32
N ARG A 45 1.52 3.62 10.67
CA ARG A 45 2.86 3.37 11.20
C ARG A 45 3.22 4.17 12.45
N THR A 46 2.64 5.36 12.67
CA THR A 46 2.86 6.08 13.94
C THR A 46 2.28 5.34 15.15
N HIS A 47 1.46 4.31 14.90
CA HIS A 47 0.88 3.42 15.90
C HIS A 47 1.47 2.00 15.87
N ASP A 48 2.59 1.82 15.17
CA ASP A 48 3.24 0.53 14.90
C ASP A 48 2.33 -0.50 14.21
N LEU A 49 1.42 -0.04 13.35
CA LEU A 49 0.58 -0.93 12.55
C LEU A 49 1.07 -1.04 11.10
N VAL A 50 0.97 -2.24 10.55
CA VAL A 50 1.26 -2.57 9.16
C VAL A 50 0.02 -3.13 8.47
N PRO A 51 -0.19 -2.86 7.17
CA PRO A 51 -1.27 -3.48 6.43
C PRO A 51 -1.04 -4.99 6.33
N VAL A 52 -2.09 -5.77 6.57
CA VAL A 52 -2.08 -7.24 6.51
C VAL A 52 -3.09 -7.80 5.53
N THR A 53 -4.08 -7.01 5.12
CA THR A 53 -5.02 -7.39 4.07
C THR A 53 -5.44 -6.15 3.31
N ILE A 54 -5.52 -6.23 1.98
CA ILE A 54 -5.97 -5.15 1.11
C ILE A 54 -6.91 -5.72 0.04
N ASP A 55 -8.14 -5.24 0.07
CA ASP A 55 -9.18 -5.56 -0.91
C ASP A 55 -9.64 -4.26 -1.55
N GLY A 56 -9.68 -4.18 -2.89
CA GLY A 56 -10.24 -3.01 -3.56
C GLY A 56 -9.59 -2.67 -4.89
N VAL A 57 -9.78 -1.42 -5.29
CA VAL A 57 -9.33 -0.91 -6.59
C VAL A 57 -8.25 0.15 -6.38
N LEU A 58 -7.10 -0.11 -6.95
CA LEU A 58 -5.86 0.61 -6.67
C LEU A 58 -5.19 1.03 -7.98
N TYR A 59 -4.51 2.17 -7.93
CA TYR A 59 -3.62 2.62 -8.98
C TYR A 59 -2.18 2.25 -8.65
N ALA A 60 -1.45 1.85 -9.69
CA ALA A 60 -0.01 1.73 -9.66
C ALA A 60 0.63 2.52 -10.81
N GLU A 61 1.76 3.17 -10.51
CA GLU A 61 2.63 3.84 -11.49
C GLU A 61 3.84 2.96 -11.78
N PRO A 62 4.52 3.13 -12.93
CA PRO A 62 5.77 2.41 -13.18
C PRO A 62 6.82 2.73 -12.11
N VAL A 63 7.63 1.73 -11.74
CA VAL A 63 8.81 1.94 -10.88
C VAL A 63 9.71 2.93 -11.60
N PRO A 64 10.18 4.01 -10.95
CA PRO A 64 11.13 4.90 -11.58
C PRO A 64 12.52 4.25 -11.66
N VAL A 65 13.23 4.50 -12.76
CA VAL A 65 14.58 4.02 -13.06
C VAL A 65 15.50 5.20 -13.38
N GLU A 66 16.81 5.00 -13.19
CA GLU A 66 17.83 5.99 -13.57
C GLU A 66 18.13 5.82 -15.07
N ASN A 67 17.98 6.90 -15.84
CA ASN A 67 18.28 6.89 -17.27
C ASN A 67 19.78 7.15 -17.53
N ALA A 68 20.18 7.18 -18.80
CA ALA A 68 21.58 7.42 -19.20
C ALA A 68 22.12 8.82 -18.83
N ASP A 69 21.25 9.74 -18.43
CA ASP A 69 21.56 11.10 -18.01
C ASP A 69 21.55 11.26 -16.47
N ASP A 70 21.57 10.14 -15.73
CA ASP A 70 21.47 10.07 -14.26
C ASP A 70 20.17 10.71 -13.70
N GLU A 71 19.11 10.77 -14.50
CA GLU A 71 17.78 11.27 -14.08
C GLU A 71 16.86 10.12 -13.67
N ILE A 72 16.10 10.33 -12.59
CA ILE A 72 15.08 9.39 -12.12
C ILE A 72 13.78 9.64 -12.88
N VAL A 73 13.44 8.72 -13.80
CA VAL A 73 12.26 8.80 -14.68
C VAL A 73 11.43 7.52 -14.58
N PRO A 74 10.13 7.52 -14.91
CA PRO A 74 9.34 6.28 -14.95
C PRO A 74 9.96 5.25 -15.91
N ASP A 75 9.97 3.98 -15.52
CA ASP A 75 10.28 2.87 -16.42
C ASP A 75 9.36 2.89 -17.64
N ASP A 76 9.95 2.82 -18.83
CA ASP A 76 9.26 2.84 -20.11
C ASP A 76 8.85 1.44 -20.60
N ASP A 77 9.35 0.37 -19.95
CA ASP A 77 8.99 -1.02 -20.22
C ASP A 77 8.59 -1.81 -18.95
N PRO A 78 7.58 -1.34 -18.18
CA PRO A 78 7.11 -2.07 -17.01
C PRO A 78 6.42 -3.38 -17.42
N ALA A 79 6.31 -4.34 -16.49
CA ALA A 79 5.76 -5.65 -16.82
C ALA A 79 4.32 -5.54 -17.37
N PRO A 80 3.93 -6.41 -18.33
CA PRO A 80 2.61 -6.36 -18.91
C PRO A 80 1.54 -6.73 -17.89
N THR A 81 0.33 -6.17 -18.08
CA THR A 81 -0.78 -6.35 -17.12
C THR A 81 -1.20 -7.80 -16.94
N ALA A 82 -0.97 -8.65 -17.95
CA ALA A 82 -1.22 -10.09 -17.87
C ALA A 82 -0.36 -10.78 -16.80
N VAL A 83 0.92 -10.40 -16.68
CA VAL A 83 1.81 -10.94 -15.65
C VAL A 83 1.39 -10.47 -14.27
N VAL A 84 1.00 -9.19 -14.13
CA VAL A 84 0.50 -8.67 -12.86
C VAL A 84 -0.80 -9.35 -12.43
N ALA A 85 -1.67 -9.68 -13.38
CA ALA A 85 -2.93 -10.38 -13.11
C ALA A 85 -2.76 -11.82 -12.61
N GLU A 86 -1.61 -12.45 -12.85
CA GLU A 86 -1.29 -13.80 -12.34
C GLU A 86 -0.80 -13.79 -10.89
N ALA A 87 -0.54 -12.60 -10.31
CA ALA A 87 -0.09 -12.49 -8.94
C ALA A 87 -1.18 -12.86 -7.92
N ASP A 88 -0.76 -13.49 -6.83
CA ASP A 88 -1.67 -13.89 -5.75
C ASP A 88 -2.43 -12.69 -5.17
N GLY A 89 -3.76 -12.84 -5.14
CA GLY A 89 -4.68 -11.83 -4.60
C GLY A 89 -4.94 -10.64 -5.53
N VAL A 90 -4.34 -10.59 -6.72
CA VAL A 90 -4.84 -9.77 -7.84
C VAL A 90 -6.01 -10.49 -8.48
N GLN A 91 -7.14 -9.80 -8.60
CA GLN A 91 -8.31 -10.27 -9.33
C GLN A 91 -8.22 -9.87 -10.80
N SER A 92 -7.77 -8.65 -11.07
CA SER A 92 -7.56 -8.15 -12.43
C SER A 92 -6.57 -6.98 -12.45
N ALA A 93 -5.90 -6.80 -13.59
CA ALA A 93 -5.01 -5.68 -13.85
C ALA A 93 -5.22 -5.16 -15.28
N HIS A 94 -5.41 -3.85 -15.42
CA HIS A 94 -5.67 -3.21 -16.70
C HIS A 94 -4.91 -1.89 -16.83
N MET A 95 -4.29 -1.68 -18.00
CA MET A 95 -3.61 -0.43 -18.29
C MET A 95 -4.65 0.65 -18.55
N MET A 96 -4.41 1.85 -18.04
CA MET A 96 -5.20 3.03 -18.34
C MET A 96 -4.32 4.28 -18.42
N GLU A 97 -4.83 5.28 -19.12
CA GLU A 97 -4.17 6.59 -19.20
C GLU A 97 -4.85 7.54 -18.22
N ASP A 98 -4.04 8.23 -17.41
CA ASP A 98 -4.49 9.27 -16.51
C ASP A 98 -3.60 10.50 -16.67
N ASN A 99 -4.18 11.62 -17.08
CA ASN A 99 -3.46 12.86 -17.39
C ASN A 99 -2.27 12.66 -18.35
N GLY A 100 -2.43 11.78 -19.36
CA GLY A 100 -1.38 11.48 -20.34
C GLY A 100 -0.25 10.59 -19.81
N ARG A 101 -0.39 10.01 -18.62
CA ARG A 101 0.57 9.06 -18.03
C ARG A 101 -0.03 7.66 -17.96
N PRO A 102 0.71 6.61 -18.36
CA PRO A 102 0.24 5.24 -18.18
C PRO A 102 0.18 4.91 -16.68
N ARG A 103 -0.94 4.32 -16.28
CA ARG A 103 -1.17 3.82 -14.93
C ARG A 103 -1.81 2.44 -15.01
N LEU A 104 -1.47 1.59 -14.06
CA LEU A 104 -2.12 0.30 -13.91
C LEU A 104 -3.26 0.41 -12.91
N LEU A 105 -4.47 0.02 -13.33
CA LEU A 105 -5.59 -0.18 -12.43
C LEU A 105 -5.63 -1.64 -11.99
N VAL A 106 -5.46 -1.88 -10.69
CA VAL A 106 -5.39 -3.21 -10.09
C VAL A 106 -6.59 -3.42 -9.17
N THR A 107 -7.31 -4.52 -9.37
CA THR A 107 -8.37 -4.97 -8.48
C THR A 107 -7.86 -6.12 -7.65
N THR A 108 -8.06 -6.09 -6.32
CA THR A 108 -7.57 -7.12 -5.41
C THR A 108 -8.70 -7.77 -4.61
N THR A 109 -8.52 -9.05 -4.28
CA THR A 109 -9.41 -9.78 -3.39
C THR A 109 -8.63 -10.67 -2.42
N GLY A 110 -8.76 -10.39 -1.13
CA GLY A 110 -8.28 -11.20 -0.03
C GLY A 110 -6.76 -11.33 0.04
N VAL A 111 -6.00 -10.30 -0.36
CA VAL A 111 -4.53 -10.40 -0.38
C VAL A 111 -4.02 -10.55 1.05
N LYS A 112 -3.54 -11.75 1.41
CA LYS A 112 -3.17 -12.13 2.80
C LYS A 112 -1.96 -11.38 3.36
N SER A 113 -1.20 -10.72 2.50
CA SER A 113 -0.03 -9.95 2.85
C SER A 113 0.03 -8.73 1.94
N ALA A 114 -0.22 -7.56 2.51
CA ALA A 114 0.03 -6.31 1.82
C ALA A 114 1.51 -6.12 1.48
N ILE A 115 2.42 -6.83 2.18
CA ILE A 115 3.85 -6.84 1.85
C ILE A 115 4.04 -7.50 0.50
N ASP A 116 3.45 -8.66 0.25
CA ASP A 116 3.56 -9.39 -1.02
C ASP A 116 2.91 -8.60 -2.16
N PHE A 117 1.84 -7.86 -1.86
CA PHE A 117 1.22 -6.94 -2.82
C PHE A 117 2.08 -5.70 -3.10
N MET A 118 2.93 -5.29 -2.16
CA MET A 118 3.95 -4.25 -2.36
C MET A 118 5.27 -4.81 -2.86
N GLU A 119 5.46 -6.11 -2.78
CA GLU A 119 6.36 -6.86 -3.63
C GLU A 119 5.67 -7.16 -4.96
N LEU A 120 4.56 -6.52 -5.34
CA LEU A 120 4.29 -6.22 -6.76
C LEU A 120 4.82 -4.83 -7.10
N ASN A 121 5.13 -4.04 -6.06
CA ASN A 121 5.74 -2.72 -6.17
C ASN A 121 7.26 -2.74 -6.44
N GLY A 122 7.81 -3.89 -6.85
CA GLY A 122 9.25 -4.12 -6.89
C GLY A 122 9.77 -5.22 -7.83
N PRO A 123 9.02 -6.31 -8.16
CA PRO A 123 9.52 -7.34 -9.07
C PRO A 123 8.96 -7.24 -10.49
N TYR A 124 7.92 -6.41 -10.71
CA TYR A 124 7.24 -6.30 -12.00
C TYR A 124 7.15 -4.86 -12.50
N GLY A 125 7.96 -3.93 -11.97
CA GLY A 125 8.06 -2.57 -12.51
C GLY A 125 6.85 -1.67 -12.25
N TRP A 126 5.96 -1.99 -11.31
CA TRP A 126 4.85 -1.12 -10.89
C TRP A 126 5.02 -0.69 -9.43
N ILE A 127 4.34 0.37 -8.95
CA ILE A 127 4.28 0.81 -7.54
C ILE A 127 2.88 1.36 -7.24
N LEU A 128 2.21 0.88 -6.19
CA LEU A 128 0.92 1.44 -5.75
C LEU A 128 1.06 2.88 -5.29
N THR A 129 0.34 3.77 -5.97
CA THR A 129 0.44 5.21 -5.75
C THR A 129 -0.83 5.80 -5.15
N GLU A 130 -2.01 5.22 -5.42
CA GLU A 130 -3.29 5.78 -5.02
C GLU A 130 -4.38 4.70 -4.90
N ALA A 131 -5.33 4.84 -3.98
CA ALA A 131 -6.51 3.98 -3.91
C ALA A 131 -7.73 4.73 -4.44
N LYS A 132 -8.49 4.09 -5.34
CA LYS A 132 -9.85 4.56 -5.65
C LYS A 132 -10.80 4.26 -4.50
N GLU A 133 -10.81 3.00 -4.07
CA GLU A 133 -11.52 2.54 -2.88
C GLU A 133 -10.87 1.23 -2.42
N ALA A 134 -10.48 1.15 -1.15
CA ALA A 134 -9.89 -0.05 -0.58
C ALA A 134 -10.35 -0.30 0.85
N GLN A 135 -10.63 -1.57 1.16
CA GLN A 135 -10.76 -2.09 2.50
C GLN A 135 -9.40 -2.65 2.93
N ILE A 136 -8.83 -2.08 3.99
CA ILE A 136 -7.49 -2.42 4.47
C ILE A 136 -7.58 -2.83 5.93
N ARG A 137 -6.95 -3.96 6.27
CA ARG A 137 -6.75 -4.36 7.66
C ARG A 137 -5.33 -4.05 8.08
N PHE A 138 -5.17 -3.34 9.19
CA PHE A 138 -3.90 -3.02 9.81
C PHE A 138 -3.75 -3.80 11.13
N ALA A 139 -2.60 -4.41 11.35
CA ALA A 139 -2.30 -5.13 12.59
C ALA A 139 -0.85 -4.83 13.03
N PRO A 140 -0.51 -5.04 14.31
CA PRO A 140 0.87 -4.97 14.76
C PRO A 140 1.74 -6.01 14.03
N PRO A 141 3.04 -5.74 13.80
CA PRO A 141 3.96 -6.73 13.25
C PRO A 141 4.05 -7.94 14.19
N LYS A 142 3.98 -9.16 13.62
CA LYS A 142 4.06 -10.40 14.40
C LYS A 142 5.44 -10.60 15.04
N ASP A 143 6.50 -10.07 14.43
CA ASP A 143 7.89 -10.25 14.87
C ASP A 143 8.48 -9.03 15.60
N GLY A 144 7.68 -8.03 15.97
CA GLY A 144 8.13 -6.89 16.79
C GLY A 144 9.14 -5.94 16.14
N VAL A 145 9.47 -6.13 14.85
CA VAL A 145 10.39 -5.26 14.11
C VAL A 145 9.61 -4.18 13.36
N SER A 146 9.91 -2.92 13.64
CA SER A 146 9.38 -1.77 12.90
C SER A 146 10.24 -1.49 11.67
N PHE A 147 9.62 -1.14 10.55
CA PHE A 147 10.30 -0.85 9.30
C PHE A 147 9.91 0.51 8.73
N LEU A 148 10.89 1.27 8.28
CA LEU A 148 10.70 2.47 7.47
C LEU A 148 10.74 2.08 6.00
N LEU A 149 9.70 2.42 5.24
CA LEU A 149 9.73 2.37 3.77
C LEU A 149 9.89 3.79 3.27
N SER A 150 11.06 4.10 2.71
CA SER A 150 11.31 5.36 2.03
C SER A 150 10.47 5.42 0.75
N ARG A 151 9.81 6.56 0.53
CA ARG A 151 8.92 6.77 -0.63
C ARG A 151 9.71 6.95 -1.92
N ASP A 152 10.99 7.32 -1.81
CA ASP A 152 11.85 7.64 -2.95
C ASP A 152 12.81 6.49 -3.30
N THR A 153 13.01 5.53 -2.40
CA THR A 153 13.99 4.45 -2.61
C THR A 153 13.43 3.04 -2.44
N SER A 154 12.17 2.90 -1.99
CA SER A 154 11.54 1.61 -1.69
C SER A 154 12.33 0.68 -0.77
N GLN A 155 13.39 1.18 -0.12
CA GLN A 155 14.19 0.39 0.80
C GLN A 155 13.44 0.23 2.12
N LEU A 156 13.24 -1.03 2.50
CA LEU A 156 12.82 -1.42 3.84
C LEU A 156 14.03 -1.30 4.77
N GLN A 157 14.09 -0.21 5.55
CA GLN A 157 15.06 -0.11 6.62
C GLN A 157 14.44 -0.59 7.93
N ARG A 158 15.10 -1.57 8.56
CA ARG A 158 14.81 -1.97 9.92
C ARG A 158 15.11 -0.79 10.85
N LEU A 159 14.14 -0.40 11.66
CA LEU A 159 14.36 0.59 12.71
C LEU A 159 14.97 -0.15 13.91
N ASP A 160 16.24 0.15 14.21
CA ASP A 160 16.86 -0.33 15.44
C ASP A 160 16.16 0.32 16.64
N GLN A 161 15.63 -0.51 17.54
CA GLN A 161 15.01 -0.06 18.78
C GLN A 161 16.11 0.54 19.67
N LYS A 162 16.02 1.84 19.95
CA LYS A 162 16.76 2.46 21.06
C LYS A 162 16.06 2.20 22.38
#